data_AF-A0A2Z2KJ34-F1
#
_entry.id   AF-A0A2Z2KJ34-F1
#
_cell.length_a   1.000
_cell.length_b   1.000
_cell.length_c   1.000
_cell.angle_alpha   90.00
_cell.angle_beta   90.00
_cell.angle_gamma   90.00
#
_symmetry.space_group_name_H-M   'P 1'
#
loop_
_entity.id
_entity.type
_entity.pdbx_description
1 polymer ?
#
loop_
_entity_poly.entity_id
_entity_poly.type
_entity_poly.pdbx_seq_one_letter_code
_entity_poly.pdbx_strand_id
1 'polypeptide(L)' 'MAIIKPKVFIELDPLQPVAEICAVMMALIPYHPGQETDILIGVGKAVEDRLQAIRKEVRDHGKPVRESDRKPEDQ' A
#
# COMPACT_ATOMS: atom_id res chain seq x y z
N MET A 1 34.77 -0.53 15.10
CA MET A 1 34.05 -1.75 14.70
C MET A 1 33.28 -1.44 13.42
N ALA A 2 33.44 -2.24 12.36
CA ALA A 2 32.72 -1.99 11.11
C ALA A 2 31.27 -2.47 11.23
N ILE A 3 30.30 -1.70 10.71
CA ILE A 3 28.89 -2.08 10.63
C ILE A 3 28.64 -2.62 9.23
N ILE A 4 28.35 -3.93 9.13
CA ILE A 4 28.02 -4.58 7.86
C ILE A 4 26.50 -4.58 7.71
N LYS A 5 25.99 -4.03 6.59
CA LYS A 5 24.55 -4.03 6.25
C LYS A 5 24.35 -4.75 4.91
N PRO A 6 23.61 -5.87 4.87
CA PRO A 6 23.25 -6.50 3.61
C PRO A 6 22.36 -5.58 2.78
N LYS A 7 22.59 -5.55 1.47
CA LYS A 7 21.77 -4.82 0.49
C LYS A 7 21.35 -5.80 -0.61
N VAL A 8 20.06 -5.81 -0.92
CA VAL A 8 19.49 -6.56 -2.05
C VAL A 8 19.17 -5.55 -3.15
N PHE A 9 19.64 -5.80 -4.36
CA PHE A 9 19.35 -5.01 -5.55
C PHE A 9 18.61 -5.90 -6.55
N ILE A 10 17.47 -5.41 -7.06
CA ILE A 10 16.63 -6.12 -8.02
C ILE A 10 16.22 -5.11 -9.09
N GLU A 11 16.39 -5.49 -10.36
CA GLU A 11 15.83 -4.78 -11.51
C GLU A 11 14.46 -5.35 -11.81
N LEU A 12 13.46 -4.49 -11.99
CA LEU A 12 12.07 -4.91 -12.18
C LEU A 12 11.63 -4.60 -13.62
N ASP A 13 10.93 -5.55 -14.25
CA ASP A 13 10.17 -5.28 -15.48
C ASP A 13 8.81 -4.63 -15.14
N PRO A 14 8.60 -3.33 -15.42
CA PRO A 14 7.35 -2.66 -15.10
C PRO A 14 6.15 -3.18 -15.92
N LEU A 15 6.38 -3.96 -16.98
CA LEU A 15 5.31 -4.59 -17.74
C LEU A 15 4.72 -5.83 -17.04
N GLN A 16 5.38 -6.34 -15.99
CA GLN A 16 4.95 -7.53 -15.23
C GLN A 16 4.93 -7.29 -13.70
N PRO A 17 4.25 -6.24 -13.22
CA PRO A 17 4.46 -5.70 -11.87
C PRO A 17 4.15 -6.71 -10.74
N VAL A 18 3.16 -7.57 -10.91
CA VAL A 18 2.77 -8.54 -9.87
C VAL A 18 3.83 -9.61 -9.68
N ALA A 19 4.32 -10.18 -10.79
CA ALA A 19 5.35 -11.23 -10.74
C ALA A 19 6.66 -10.67 -10.15
N GLU A 20 7.03 -9.46 -10.55
CA GLU A 20 8.20 -8.75 -10.06
C GLU A 20 8.12 -8.46 -8.55
N ILE A 21 6.98 -7.96 -8.06
CA ILE A 21 6.78 -7.72 -6.62
C ILE A 21 6.86 -9.04 -5.84
N CYS A 22 6.30 -10.13 -6.37
CA CYS A 22 6.44 -11.45 -5.76
C CYS A 22 7.90 -11.91 -5.71
N ALA A 23 8.69 -11.68 -6.76
CA ALA A 23 10.11 -12.00 -6.79
C ALA A 23 10.90 -11.23 -5.73
N VAL A 24 10.60 -9.93 -5.54
CA VAL A 24 11.20 -9.12 -4.47
C VAL A 24 10.90 -9.69 -3.09
N MET A 25 9.65 -10.07 -2.82
CA MET A 25 9.29 -10.68 -1.53
C MET A 25 10.05 -11.99 -1.31
N MET A 26 10.12 -12.85 -2.33
CA MET A 26 10.84 -14.13 -2.23
C MET A 26 12.34 -13.94 -1.96
N ALA A 27 12.96 -12.90 -2.54
CA ALA A 27 14.37 -12.60 -2.31
C ALA A 27 14.69 -12.19 -0.85
N LEU A 28 13.68 -11.73 -0.09
CA LEU A 28 13.84 -11.35 1.31
C LEU A 28 13.69 -12.52 2.28
N ILE A 29 12.98 -13.58 1.92
CA ILE A 29 12.71 -14.74 2.79
C ILE A 29 13.99 -15.36 3.39
N PRO A 30 15.10 -15.54 2.66
CA PRO A 30 16.33 -16.11 3.23
C PRO A 30 16.92 -15.31 4.41
N TYR A 31 16.60 -14.01 4.50
CA TYR A 31 17.03 -13.15 5.61
C TYR A 31 16.10 -13.21 6.82
N HIS A 32 14.95 -13.89 6.70
CA HIS A 32 13.91 -14.03 7.71
C HIS A 32 13.40 -15.48 7.82
N PRO A 33 14.27 -16.46 8.17
CA PRO A 33 13.90 -17.87 8.18
C PRO A 33 12.77 -18.15 9.18
N GLY A 34 11.76 -18.90 8.73
CA GLY A 34 10.58 -19.27 9.54
C GLY A 34 9.52 -18.19 9.70
N GLN A 35 9.73 -16.99 9.13
CA GLN A 35 8.77 -15.87 9.20
C GLN A 35 8.05 -15.61 7.88
N GLU A 36 8.19 -16.50 6.90
CA GLU A 36 7.61 -16.32 5.55
C GLU A 36 6.10 -16.04 5.62
N THR A 37 5.34 -16.86 6.33
CA THR A 37 3.89 -16.69 6.48
C THR A 37 3.53 -15.34 7.10
N ASP A 38 4.25 -14.93 8.15
CA ASP A 38 3.98 -13.66 8.84
C ASP A 38 4.28 -12.45 7.95
N ILE A 39 5.35 -12.53 7.16
CA ILE A 39 5.69 -11.51 6.16
C ILE A 39 4.58 -11.41 5.11
N LEU A 40 4.13 -12.54 4.56
CA LEU A 40 3.08 -12.56 3.55
C LEU A 40 1.74 -12.02 4.09
N ILE A 41 1.37 -12.37 5.32
CA ILE A 41 0.20 -11.80 6.01
C ILE A 41 0.34 -10.29 6.18
N GLY A 42 1.51 -9.82 6.63
CA GLY A 42 1.79 -8.40 6.83
C GLY A 42 1.71 -7.59 5.53
N VAL A 43 2.27 -8.12 4.44
CA VAL A 43 2.17 -7.51 3.12
C VAL A 43 0.72 -7.48 2.65
N GLY A 44 -0.02 -8.58 2.80
CA GLY A 44 -1.44 -8.64 2.44
C GLY A 44 -2.27 -7.57 3.14
N LYS A 45 -2.04 -7.37 4.44
CA LYS A 45 -2.70 -6.31 5.22
C LYS A 45 -2.34 -4.91 4.69
N ALA A 46 -1.07 -4.64 4.41
CA ALA A 46 -0.64 -3.35 3.89
C ALA A 46 -1.26 -3.03 2.50
N VAL A 47 -1.42 -4.05 1.66
CA VAL A 47 -2.11 -3.93 0.37
C VAL A 47 -3.59 -3.62 0.57
N GLU A 48 -4.28 -4.35 1.46
CA GLU A 48 -5.70 -4.11 1.76
C GLU A 48 -5.92 -2.68 2.31
N ASP A 49 -5.09 -2.23 3.25
CA ASP A 49 -5.15 -0.88 3.81
C ASP A 49 -5.00 0.18 2.70
N ARG A 50 -4.07 -0.04 1.75
CA ARG A 50 -3.88 0.86 0.60
C ARG A 50 -5.08 0.87 -0.33
N LEU A 51 -5.66 -0.30 -0.63
CA LEU A 51 -6.85 -0.41 -1.48
C LEU A 51 -8.04 0.30 -0.83
N GLN A 52 -8.20 0.18 0.49
CA GLN A 52 -9.24 0.89 1.23
C GLN A 52 -9.05 2.41 1.19
N ALA A 53 -7.83 2.91 1.32
CA ALA A 53 -7.53 4.34 1.21
C ALA A 53 -7.91 4.88 -0.18
N ILE A 54 -7.50 4.20 -1.26
CA ILE A 54 -7.86 4.58 -2.64
C ILE A 54 -9.39 4.61 -2.82
N ARG A 55 -10.09 3.59 -2.32
CA ARG A 55 -11.56 3.54 -2.40
C ARG A 55 -12.24 4.67 -1.63
N LYS A 56 -11.66 5.14 -0.51
CA LYS A 56 -12.18 6.28 0.27
C LYS A 56 -11.93 7.61 -0.45
N GLU A 57 -10.73 7.82 -1.00
CA GLU A 57 -10.41 9.01 -1.79
C GLU A 57 -11.37 9.18 -2.98
N VAL A 58 -11.67 8.09 -3.69
CA VAL A 58 -12.66 8.09 -4.78
C VAL A 58 -14.06 8.51 -4.31
N ARG A 59 -14.45 8.18 -3.07
CA ARG A 59 -15.76 8.57 -2.51
C ARG A 59 -15.81 10.04 -2.12
N ASP A 60 -14.72 10.62 -1.63
CA ASP A 60 -14.70 12.01 -1.20
C ASP A 60 -14.59 13.00 -2.37
N HIS A 61 -14.00 12.59 -3.51
CA HIS A 61 -14.04 13.37 -4.75
C HIS A 61 -15.41 13.38 -5.45
N GLY A 62 -16.39 12.62 -4.97
CA GLY A 62 -17.75 12.56 -5.51
C GLY A 62 -18.79 13.41 -4.78
N LYS A 63 -18.43 14.10 -3.69
CA LYS A 63 -19.37 14.99 -2.98
C LYS A 63 -19.37 16.39 -3.61
N PRO A 64 -20.51 16.89 -4.11
CA PRO A 64 -20.57 18.26 -4.61
C PRO A 64 -20.32 19.22 -3.44
N VAL A 65 -19.30 20.06 -3.58
CA VAL A 65 -19.09 21.24 -2.75
C VAL A 65 -20.22 22.21 -3.06
N ARG A 66 -21.35 22.15 -2.33
CA ARG A 66 -22.29 23.26 -2.03
C ARG A 66 -23.59 22.73 -1.41
N GLU A 67 -23.59 22.67 -0.10
CA GLU A 67 -24.77 23.06 0.70
C GLU A 67 -24.26 23.97 1.82
N SER A 68 -23.67 25.09 1.42
CA SER A 68 -23.47 26.24 2.31
C SER A 68 -24.70 27.13 2.16
N ASP A 69 -25.39 27.32 3.29
CA ASP A 69 -26.20 28.50 3.62
C ASP A 69 -27.43 28.79 2.75
N ARG A 70 -28.53 28.09 3.02
CA ARG A 70 -29.86 28.71 2.97
C ARG A 70 -30.55 28.54 4.31
N LYS A 71 -30.35 29.49 5.22
CA LYS A 71 -31.32 29.74 6.28
C LYS A 71 -32.58 30.35 5.64
N PRO A 72 -33.79 29.83 5.90
CA PRO A 72 -34.99 30.61 5.68
C PRO A 72 -35.03 31.70 6.75
N GLU A 73 -35.01 32.96 6.33
CA GLU A 73 -35.49 34.08 7.13
C GLU A 73 -37.01 34.06 7.01
N ASP A 74 -37.70 33.57 8.04
CA ASP A 74 -39.16 33.71 8.14
C ASP A 74 -39.50 35.08 8.71
N GLN A 75 -40.43 35.74 8.00
CA GLN A 75 -40.96 37.08 8.15
C GLN A 75 -42.26 37.06 8.97
#